data_AF-T0YHK6-F1
#
_entry.id   AF-T0YHK6-F1
#
_cell.length_a   1.000
_cell.length_b   1.000
_cell.length_c   1.000
_cell.angle_alpha   90.00
_cell.angle_beta   90.00
_cell.angle_gamma   90.00
#
_symmetry.space_group_name_H-M   'P 1'
#
loop_
_entity.id
_entity.type
_entity.pdbx_description
1 polymer ?
#
loop_
_entity_poly.entity_id
_entity_poly.type
_entity_poly.pdbx_seq_one_letter_code
_entity_poly.pdbx_strand_id
1 'polypeptide(L)'
;MPGWRVGFLVGNKQIVGALTRLKSYLDYGMFQPIQIASIHALNNHDQTPQKISAVYEKRCKVLVDGLNRAGWSVTMPKGSMFVWDKNSPNSQA
;
A
#
# COMPACT_ATOMS: atom_id res chain seq x y z
N MET A 1 6.89 -2.37 -5.96
CA MET A 1 8.13 -3.04 -5.51
C MET A 1 8.55 -2.51 -4.14
N PRO A 2 8.26 -3.21 -3.02
CA PRO A 2 8.52 -2.69 -1.67
C PRO A 2 10.00 -2.33 -1.40
N GLY A 3 10.93 -3.08 -1.99
CA GLY A 3 12.38 -2.91 -1.78
C GLY A 3 13.02 -1.72 -2.50
N TRP A 4 12.32 -1.04 -3.41
CA TRP A 4 12.90 0.05 -4.21
C TRP A 4 12.96 1.40 -3.48
N ARG A 5 12.31 1.50 -2.32
CA ARG A 5 12.36 2.66 -1.41
C ARG A 5 12.01 4.00 -2.09
N VAL A 6 11.01 3.98 -2.96
CA VAL A 6 10.50 5.19 -3.65
C VAL A 6 9.18 5.62 -3.05
N GLY A 7 9.05 6.91 -2.78
CA GLY A 7 7.81 7.56 -2.39
C GLY A 7 7.89 9.07 -2.67
N PHE A 8 6.74 9.73 -2.70
CA PHE A 8 6.63 11.17 -2.87
C PHE A 8 5.55 11.73 -1.95
N LEU A 9 5.57 13.04 -1.76
CA LEU A 9 4.56 13.77 -0.98
C LEU A 9 4.01 14.92 -1.82
N VAL A 10 2.70 15.10 -1.78
CA VAL A 10 1.98 16.22 -2.40
C VAL A 10 1.15 16.89 -1.31
N GLY A 11 1.16 18.22 -1.25
CA GLY A 11 0.42 18.93 -0.23
C GLY A 11 0.74 20.42 -0.18
N ASN A 12 0.47 21.04 0.97
CA ASN A 12 0.67 22.46 1.20
C ASN A 12 2.13 22.88 0.93
N LYS A 13 2.32 23.96 0.17
CA LYS A 13 3.63 24.48 -0.24
C LYS A 13 4.58 24.73 0.95
N GLN A 14 4.08 25.28 2.06
CA GLN A 14 4.90 25.58 3.24
C GLN A 14 5.37 24.28 3.91
N ILE A 15 4.47 23.30 4.06
CA ILE A 15 4.80 21.98 4.65
C ILE A 15 5.79 21.22 3.77
N VAL A 16 5.55 21.19 2.45
CA VAL A 16 6.46 20.57 1.49
C VAL A 16 7.86 21.20 1.59
N GLY A 17 7.94 22.54 1.61
CA GLY A 17 9.22 23.24 1.75
C GLY A 17 9.95 22.93 3.05
N ALA A 18 9.23 22.86 4.17
CA ALA A 18 9.81 22.45 5.46
C ALA A 18 10.38 21.02 5.41
N LEU A 19 9.64 20.09 4.81
CA LEU A 19 10.11 18.71 4.65
C LEU A 19 11.33 18.61 3.71
N THR A 20 11.35 19.35 2.61
CA THR A 20 12.49 19.39 1.69
C THR A 20 13.76 19.86 2.41
N ARG A 21 13.66 20.90 3.24
CA ARG A 21 14.78 21.40 4.04
C ARG A 21 15.25 20.38 5.08
N LEU A 22 14.34 19.68 5.74
CA LEU A 22 14.72 18.62 6.67
C LEU A 22 15.45 17.49 5.94
N LYS A 23 14.90 17.04 4.80
CA LYS A 23 15.43 15.92 4.03
C LYS A 23 16.84 16.19 3.48
N SER A 24 17.18 17.43 3.13
CA SER A 24 18.54 17.78 2.69
C SER A 24 19.63 17.58 3.76
N TYR A 25 19.26 17.46 5.05
CA TYR A 25 20.20 17.12 6.13
C TYR A 25 20.25 15.61 6.41
N LEU A 26 19.30 14.82 5.91
CA LEU A 26 19.16 13.40 6.21
C LEU A 26 19.67 12.50 5.08
N ASP A 27 19.54 12.93 3.84
CA ASP A 27 20.05 12.20 2.68
C ASP A 27 20.43 13.12 1.52
N TYR A 28 21.25 12.57 0.62
CA TYR A 28 21.74 13.23 -0.59
C TYR A 28 20.81 13.03 -1.80
N GLY A 29 19.55 12.62 -1.56
CA GLY A 29 18.59 12.32 -2.61
C GLY A 29 18.50 10.84 -2.98
N MET A 30 17.60 10.54 -3.90
CA MET A 30 17.29 9.17 -4.34
C MET A 30 18.24 8.72 -5.45
N PHE A 31 18.58 7.43 -5.47
CA PHE A 31 19.38 6.84 -6.54
C PHE A 31 18.74 7.09 -7.91
N GLN A 32 19.46 7.80 -8.79
CA GLN A 32 18.89 8.37 -10.03
C GLN A 32 18.25 7.33 -10.96
N PRO A 33 18.82 6.12 -11.19
CA PRO A 33 18.18 5.11 -12.03
C PRO A 33 16.79 4.71 -11.53
N ILE A 34 16.59 4.66 -10.21
CA ILE A 34 15.29 4.34 -9.60
C ILE A 34 14.29 5.48 -9.81
N GLN A 35 14.75 6.75 -9.78
CA GLN A 35 13.91 7.90 -10.13
C GLN A 35 13.44 7.82 -11.59
N ILE A 36 14.35 7.54 -12.53
CA ILE A 36 14.05 7.43 -13.96
C ILE A 36 13.04 6.29 -14.21
N ALA A 37 13.28 5.12 -13.60
CA ALA A 37 12.35 4.00 -13.72
C ALA A 37 10.96 4.32 -13.13
N SER A 38 10.90 5.10 -12.04
CA SER A 38 9.64 5.53 -11.44
C SER A 38 8.88 6.52 -12.33
N ILE A 39 9.60 7.45 -12.99
CA ILE A 39 9.00 8.35 -14.00
C ILE A 39 8.43 7.54 -15.16
N HIS A 40 9.19 6.57 -15.67
CA HIS A 40 8.69 5.69 -16.74
C HIS A 40 7.46 4.90 -16.30
N ALA A 41 7.44 4.38 -15.08
CA ALA A 41 6.30 3.69 -14.51
C ALA A 41 5.05 4.60 -14.43
N LEU A 42 5.22 5.83 -13.94
CA LEU A 42 4.10 6.79 -13.82
C LEU A 42 3.55 7.24 -15.16
N ASN A 43 4.38 7.35 -16.20
CA ASN A 43 3.94 7.86 -17.51
C ASN A 43 3.35 6.77 -18.43
N ASN A 44 3.69 5.50 -18.22
CA ASN A 44 3.40 4.43 -19.20
C ASN A 44 2.57 3.28 -18.63
N HIS A 45 2.28 3.24 -17.32
CA HIS A 45 1.69 2.07 -16.67
C HIS A 45 0.39 2.36 -15.87
N ASP A 46 -0.43 3.32 -16.32
CA ASP A 46 -1.66 3.77 -15.65
C ASP A 46 -2.67 2.67 -15.34
N GLN A 47 -2.68 1.57 -16.09
CA GLN A 47 -3.58 0.42 -15.90
C GLN A 47 -3.06 -0.61 -14.88
N THR A 48 -1.80 -0.51 -14.47
CA THR A 48 -1.17 -1.49 -13.58
C THR A 48 -1.80 -1.50 -12.18
N PRO A 49 -2.11 -0.35 -11.55
CA PRO A 49 -2.77 -0.32 -10.24
C PRO A 49 -4.11 -1.05 -10.21
N GLN A 50 -4.96 -0.89 -11.22
CA GLN A 50 -6.28 -1.52 -11.29
C GLN A 50 -6.15 -3.04 -11.42
N LYS A 51 -5.21 -3.53 -12.26
CA LYS A 51 -4.91 -4.96 -12.38
C LYS A 51 -4.44 -5.56 -11.05
N ILE A 52 -3.54 -4.87 -10.35
CA ILE A 52 -3.06 -5.30 -9.04
C ILE A 52 -4.19 -5.30 -8.01
N SER A 53 -5.01 -4.25 -7.99
CA SER A 53 -6.17 -4.13 -7.10
C SER A 53 -7.13 -5.31 -7.28
N ALA A 54 -7.50 -5.64 -8.52
CA ALA A 54 -8.39 -6.77 -8.81
C ALA A 54 -7.82 -8.12 -8.34
N VAL A 55 -6.50 -8.32 -8.46
CA VAL A 55 -5.84 -9.53 -7.95
C VAL A 55 -5.93 -9.60 -6.42
N TYR A 56 -5.66 -8.50 -5.71
CA TYR A 56 -5.73 -8.49 -4.24
C TYR A 56 -7.16 -8.55 -3.72
N GLU A 57 -8.12 -7.95 -4.41
CA GLU A 57 -9.54 -8.07 -4.10
C GLU A 57 -9.99 -9.53 -4.17
N LYS A 58 -9.64 -10.24 -5.26
CA LYS A 58 -9.94 -11.67 -5.41
C LYS A 58 -9.31 -12.51 -4.29
N ARG A 59 -8.04 -12.25 -3.96
CA ARG A 59 -7.33 -12.95 -2.86
C ARG A 59 -7.99 -12.69 -1.52
N CYS A 60 -8.36 -11.44 -1.25
CA CYS A 60 -9.02 -11.04 -0.02
C CYS A 60 -10.40 -11.71 0.10
N LYS A 61 -11.18 -11.76 -0.98
CA LYS A 61 -12.47 -12.45 -1.00
C LYS A 61 -12.34 -13.94 -0.66
N VAL A 62 -11.38 -14.63 -1.29
CA VAL A 62 -11.12 -16.05 -1.00
C VAL A 62 -10.77 -16.27 0.47
N LEU A 63 -9.93 -15.40 1.05
CA LEU A 63 -9.55 -15.46 2.46
C LEU A 63 -10.74 -15.23 3.39
N VAL A 64 -11.50 -14.15 3.17
CA VAL A 64 -12.67 -13.78 4.00
C VAL A 64 -13.74 -14.86 3.92
N ASP A 65 -14.10 -15.32 2.72
CA ASP A 65 -15.08 -16.39 2.54
C ASP A 65 -14.62 -17.69 3.21
N GLY A 66 -13.32 -18.01 3.14
CA GLY A 66 -12.73 -19.17 3.79
C GLY A 66 -12.80 -19.11 5.31
N LEU A 67 -12.44 -17.96 5.90
CA LEU A 67 -12.51 -17.73 7.34
C LEU A 67 -13.95 -17.77 7.85
N ASN A 68 -14.88 -17.16 7.11
CA ASN A 68 -16.30 -17.19 7.44
C ASN A 68 -16.88 -18.61 7.42
N ARG A 69 -16.49 -19.45 6.45
CA ARG A 69 -16.86 -20.88 6.45
C ARG A 69 -16.25 -21.66 7.62
N ALA A 70 -15.08 -21.25 8.11
CA ALA A 70 -14.43 -21.85 9.27
C ALA A 70 -14.98 -21.35 10.62
N GLY A 71 -16.05 -20.54 10.62
CA GLY A 71 -16.69 -20.04 11.84
C GLY A 71 -16.11 -18.75 12.41
N TRP A 72 -15.19 -18.10 11.70
CA TRP A 72 -14.73 -16.74 12.04
C TRP A 72 -15.75 -15.71 11.53
N SER A 73 -15.87 -14.55 12.16
CA SER A 73 -16.81 -13.49 11.74
C SER A 73 -16.07 -12.31 11.13
N VAL A 74 -15.52 -12.51 9.93
CA VAL A 74 -14.63 -11.55 9.28
C VAL A 74 -15.39 -10.65 8.31
N THR A 75 -15.25 -9.34 8.48
CA THR A 75 -15.80 -8.34 7.55
C THR A 75 -14.84 -8.07 6.40
N MET A 76 -15.37 -7.94 5.18
CA MET A 76 -14.56 -7.59 4.02
C MET A 76 -13.94 -6.18 4.17
N PRO A 77 -12.59 -6.05 4.09
CA PRO A 77 -11.94 -4.75 4.17
C PRO A 77 -12.23 -3.92 2.92
N LYS A 78 -12.30 -2.59 3.08
CA LYS A 78 -12.54 -1.64 1.99
C LYS A 78 -11.27 -1.31 1.18
N GLY A 79 -10.11 -1.81 1.59
CA GLY A 79 -8.83 -1.56 0.94
C GLY A 79 -7.66 -2.19 1.70
N SER A 80 -6.45 -1.94 1.20
CA SER A 80 -5.19 -2.59 1.63
C SER A 80 -5.12 -4.09 1.28
N MET A 81 -4.06 -4.75 1.75
CA MET A 81 -3.80 -6.18 1.53
C MET A 81 -3.96 -7.01 2.81
N PHE A 82 -4.51 -6.41 3.87
CA PHE A 82 -4.63 -7.04 5.18
C PHE A 82 -6.10 -7.24 5.55
N VAL A 83 -6.37 -8.37 6.19
CA VAL A 83 -7.64 -8.68 6.83
C VAL A 83 -7.39 -8.63 8.34
N TRP A 84 -8.15 -7.78 9.02
CA TRP A 84 -8.06 -7.63 10.47
C TRP A 84 -9.43 -7.97 11.06
N ASP A 85 -9.43 -8.88 12.04
CA ASP A 85 -10.62 -9.20 12.81
C ASP A 85 -10.28 -9.12 14.31
N LYS A 86 -11.27 -8.69 15.09
CA LYS A 86 -11.13 -8.49 16.54
C LYS A 86 -11.27 -9.81 17.30
N ASN A 87 -12.03 -10.76 16.76
CA ASN A 87 -12.48 -11.92 17.51
C ASN A 87 -11.97 -13.22 16.89
N SER A 88 -11.09 -13.91 17.62
CA SER A 88 -10.79 -15.32 17.33
C SER A 88 -12.00 -16.19 17.72
N PRO A 89 -12.32 -17.29 16.99
CA PRO A 89 -13.46 -18.16 17.30
C PRO A 89 -13.48 -18.73 18.71
N ASN A 90 -12.33 -18.76 19.38
CA ASN A 90 -12.14 -19.33 20.71
C ASN A 90 -12.07 -18.29 21.84
N SER A 91 -12.41 -17.02 21.59
CA SER A 91 -12.33 -15.96 22.61
C SER A 91 -13.58 -15.86 23.53
N GLN A 92 -14.51 -16.82 23.46
CA GLN A 92 -15.62 -16.97 24.41
C GLN A 92 -15.44 -18.21 25.30
N ALA A 93 -14.27 -18.32 25.94
CA ALA A 93 -14.04 -19.19 27.09
C ALA A 93 -13.62 -18.33 28.28
#